data_AF-A0A2M7TVL4-F1
#
_entry.id   AF-A0A2M7TVL4-F1
#
_cell.length_a   1.000
_cell.length_b   1.000
_cell.length_c   1.000
_cell.angle_alpha   90.00
_cell.angle_beta   90.00
_cell.angle_gamma   90.00
#
_symmetry.space_group_name_H-M   'P 1'
#
loop_
_entity.id
_entity.type
_entity.pdbx_description
1 polymer ?
#
loop_
_entity_poly.entity_id
_entity_poly.type
_entity_poly.pdbx_seq_one_letter_code
_entity_poly.pdbx_strand_id
1 'polypeptide(L)'
;MSWNPKIIIIIVLLIGGVFLGFFGYTKWTNRCQEDDARICTLLEQLAIDSSTQHHGTYTEIHKTVPLFTIDWAIDKSSQEILKKEASDETMHLIIADDTVFLKDYSDNYWWKQSAKDVAKFDITLPFDPTIFFNNLVKDIQDPQTSLSYTHQDVCGAKTCYVMTLKKDNMQITDFYIDEKTDQIQQIIISSSDIEQKILFDYEDFQIEIPHSSVKTASANQNIFFENFLQQSSIQKQKPDYIQEFEKTQQQLEQEGSPDFIVSPTTYP
;
A
#
# COMPACT_ATOMS: atom_id res chain seq x y z
N MET A 1 22.80 62.22 -4.36
CA MET A 1 21.47 61.67 -4.03
C MET A 1 21.56 60.99 -2.67
N SER A 2 21.09 61.62 -1.60
CA SER A 2 20.98 60.96 -0.28
C SER A 2 19.76 60.06 -0.30
N TRP A 3 19.97 58.76 -0.16
CA TRP A 3 18.87 57.81 -0.09
C TRP A 3 18.08 58.04 1.19
N ASN A 4 16.76 58.10 1.07
CA ASN A 4 15.87 58.30 2.22
C ASN A 4 16.04 57.11 3.18
N PRO A 5 16.36 57.33 4.47
CA PRO A 5 16.60 56.26 5.43
C PRO A 5 15.42 55.28 5.54
N LYS A 6 14.19 55.72 5.27
CA LYS A 6 13.00 54.85 5.25
C LYS A 6 13.03 53.82 4.11
N ILE A 7 13.54 54.21 2.94
CA ILE A 7 13.66 53.31 1.77
C ILE A 7 14.74 52.25 2.01
N ILE A 8 15.83 52.64 2.66
CA ILE A 8 16.91 51.71 3.03
C ILE A 8 16.40 50.65 4.00
N ILE A 9 15.62 51.02 5.01
CA ILE A 9 15.05 50.07 5.99
C ILE A 9 14.13 49.04 5.30
N ILE A 10 13.28 49.48 4.37
CA ILE A 10 12.37 48.57 3.64
C ILE A 10 13.17 47.57 2.79
N ILE A 11 14.22 48.03 2.10
CA ILE A 11 15.07 47.15 1.29
C ILE A 11 15.80 46.13 2.17
N VAL A 12 16.33 46.54 3.32
CA VAL A 12 17.00 45.63 4.28
C VAL A 12 16.03 44.59 4.82
N LEU A 13 14.78 44.96 5.12
CA LEU A 13 13.76 44.01 5.58
C LEU A 13 13.35 43.02 4.48
N LEU A 14 13.22 43.48 3.23
CA LEU A 14 12.91 42.61 2.09
C LEU A 14 14.05 41.62 1.82
N ILE A 15 15.30 42.11 1.76
CA ILE A 15 16.47 41.23 1.56
C ILE A 15 16.62 40.28 2.75
N GLY A 16 16.44 40.75 3.99
CA GLY A 16 16.47 39.91 5.19
C GLY A 16 15.37 38.84 5.17
N GLY A 17 14.16 39.18 4.73
CA GLY A 17 13.06 38.24 4.56
C GLY A 17 13.34 37.19 3.48
N VAL A 18 13.93 37.58 2.35
CA VAL A 18 14.33 36.64 1.29
C VAL A 18 15.47 35.73 1.77
N PHE A 19 16.46 36.26 2.49
CA PHE A 19 17.55 35.45 3.04
C PHE A 19 17.06 34.49 4.12
N LEU A 20 16.19 34.93 5.04
CA LEU A 20 15.59 34.06 6.05
C LEU A 20 14.64 33.04 5.42
N GLY A 21 13.89 33.40 4.38
CA GLY A 21 13.07 32.49 3.60
C GLY A 21 13.90 31.44 2.86
N PHE A 22 15.01 31.85 2.24
CA PHE A 22 15.92 30.96 1.52
C PHE A 22 16.67 30.02 2.47
N PHE A 23 17.23 30.51 3.58
CA PHE A 23 17.89 29.67 4.59
C PHE A 23 16.90 28.81 5.38
N GLY A 24 15.67 29.28 5.59
CA GLY A 24 14.58 28.48 6.15
C GLY A 24 14.16 27.36 5.22
N TYR A 25 14.03 27.67 3.92
CA TYR A 25 13.72 26.69 2.86
C TYR A 25 14.80 25.63 2.73
N THR A 26 16.09 26.01 2.67
CA THR A 26 17.20 25.03 2.59
C THR A 26 17.37 24.19 3.85
N LYS A 27 17.00 24.70 5.03
CA LYS A 27 16.94 23.89 6.26
C LYS A 27 15.73 22.97 6.31
N TRP A 28 14.64 23.31 5.63
CA TRP A 28 13.45 22.46 5.58
C TRP A 28 13.62 21.28 4.62
N THR A 29 14.36 21.48 3.52
CA THR A 29 14.76 20.43 2.57
C THR A 29 15.89 19.51 3.09
N ASN A 30 16.51 19.82 4.25
CA ASN A 30 17.57 18.99 4.86
C ASN A 30 17.09 18.38 6.20
N ARG A 31 15.93 17.72 6.21
CA ARG A 31 15.44 16.94 7.37
C ARG A 31 16.01 15.53 7.46
N CYS A 32 16.65 15.06 6.40
CA CYS A 32 17.37 13.80 6.38
C CYS A 32 18.69 13.93 7.15
N GLN A 33 18.94 13.01 8.07
CA GLN A 33 20.14 12.99 8.93
C GLN A 33 21.32 12.26 8.26
N GLU A 34 21.14 11.76 7.03
CA GLU A 34 22.15 11.01 6.31
C GLU A 34 23.15 11.94 5.62
N ASP A 35 24.43 11.57 5.64
CA ASP A 35 25.50 12.37 5.03
C ASP A 35 25.47 12.33 3.49
N ASP A 36 24.86 11.31 2.89
CA ASP A 36 24.74 11.14 1.44
C ASP A 36 23.39 11.69 0.95
N ALA A 37 23.43 12.78 0.18
CA ALA A 37 22.24 13.43 -0.38
C ALA A 37 21.35 12.48 -1.20
N ARG A 38 21.92 11.43 -1.81
CA ARG A 38 21.16 10.44 -2.59
C ARG A 38 20.28 9.58 -1.70
N ILE A 39 20.75 9.26 -0.49
CA ILE A 39 19.95 8.53 0.50
C ILE A 39 18.78 9.41 0.95
N CYS A 40 19.02 10.70 1.12
CA CYS A 40 17.96 11.65 1.47
C CYS A 40 16.89 11.75 0.37
N THR A 41 17.30 11.87 -0.89
CA THR A 41 16.38 11.86 -2.03
C THR A 41 15.61 10.54 -2.14
N LEU A 42 16.25 9.41 -1.82
CA LEU A 42 15.59 8.10 -1.74
C LEU A 42 14.52 8.07 -0.64
N LEU A 43 14.85 8.52 0.57
CA LEU A 43 13.92 8.54 1.71
C LEU A 43 12.71 9.45 1.46
N GLU A 44 12.92 10.61 0.82
CA GLU A 44 11.83 11.52 0.45
C GLU A 44 10.85 10.90 -0.54
N GLN A 45 11.35 10.14 -1.52
CA GLN A 45 10.51 9.45 -2.50
C GLN A 45 9.75 8.25 -1.93
N LEU A 46 10.29 7.61 -0.90
CA LEU A 46 9.61 6.49 -0.22
C LEU A 46 8.59 6.97 0.82
N ALA A 47 8.64 8.24 1.22
CA ALA A 47 7.71 8.79 2.19
C ALA A 47 6.30 8.92 1.58
N ILE A 48 5.32 8.34 2.26
CA ILE A 48 3.91 8.44 1.86
C ILE A 48 3.21 9.48 2.72
N ASP A 49 2.63 10.47 2.06
CA ASP A 49 1.81 11.50 2.67
C ASP A 49 0.58 11.82 1.82
N SER A 50 -0.22 12.81 2.25
CA SER A 50 -1.47 13.20 1.59
C SER A 50 -1.30 13.82 0.20
N SER A 51 -0.06 14.05 -0.26
CA SER A 51 0.27 14.58 -1.58
C SER A 51 0.92 13.55 -2.49
N THR A 52 1.26 12.37 -1.97
CA THR A 52 1.89 11.29 -2.74
C THR A 52 0.98 10.81 -3.88
N GLN A 53 1.56 10.70 -5.08
CA GLN A 53 0.94 10.12 -6.26
C GLN A 53 1.93 9.16 -6.91
N HIS A 54 1.80 7.87 -6.60
CA HIS A 54 2.67 6.82 -7.12
C HIS A 54 1.85 5.61 -7.54
N HIS A 55 2.23 5.00 -8.65
CA HIS A 55 1.70 3.70 -9.04
C HIS A 55 2.80 2.84 -9.64
N GLY A 56 2.49 1.57 -9.82
CA GLY A 56 3.45 0.64 -10.36
C GLY A 56 3.01 -0.80 -10.19
N THR A 57 4.00 -1.68 -10.22
CA THR A 57 3.77 -3.13 -10.08
C THR A 57 4.63 -3.70 -8.97
N TYR A 58 4.07 -4.67 -8.25
CA TYR A 58 4.78 -5.56 -7.34
C TYR A 58 4.69 -6.96 -7.92
N THR A 59 5.81 -7.68 -8.01
CA THR A 59 5.84 -9.07 -8.46
C THR A 59 6.64 -9.89 -7.47
N GLU A 60 6.06 -11.01 -7.02
CA GLU A 60 6.78 -12.00 -6.24
C GLU A 60 7.24 -13.15 -7.16
N ILE A 61 8.53 -13.48 -7.09
CA ILE A 61 9.19 -14.43 -7.98
C ILE A 61 9.85 -15.51 -7.13
N HIS A 62 9.55 -16.78 -7.42
CA HIS A 62 10.22 -17.92 -6.80
C HIS A 62 11.03 -18.68 -7.84
N LYS A 63 12.36 -18.72 -7.66
CA LYS A 63 13.29 -19.43 -8.57
C LYS A 63 13.00 -19.16 -10.05
N THR A 64 12.86 -17.89 -10.43
CA THR A 64 12.55 -17.37 -11.79
C THR A 64 11.09 -17.43 -12.25
N VAL A 65 10.18 -18.04 -11.49
CA VAL A 65 8.77 -18.11 -11.85
C VAL A 65 7.99 -17.02 -11.10
N PRO A 66 7.31 -16.08 -11.79
CA PRO A 66 6.43 -15.13 -11.12
C PRO A 66 5.23 -15.87 -10.52
N LEU A 67 5.00 -15.68 -9.23
CA LEU A 67 3.89 -16.29 -8.49
C LEU A 67 2.60 -15.47 -8.70
N PHE A 68 2.71 -14.15 -8.55
CA PHE A 68 1.61 -13.21 -8.78
C PHE A 68 2.18 -11.82 -9.03
N THR A 69 1.35 -10.97 -9.65
CA THR A 69 1.62 -9.55 -9.85
C THR A 69 0.52 -8.75 -9.16
N ILE A 70 0.88 -7.62 -8.58
CA ILE A 70 -0.05 -6.65 -8.01
C ILE A 70 0.22 -5.32 -8.69
N ASP A 71 -0.76 -4.80 -9.40
CA ASP A 71 -0.73 -3.39 -9.78
C ASP A 71 -1.20 -2.60 -8.56
N TRP A 72 -0.44 -1.58 -8.18
CA TRP A 72 -0.71 -0.78 -7.00
C TRP A 72 -0.70 0.69 -7.38
N ALA A 73 -1.53 1.47 -6.69
CA ALA A 73 -1.55 2.91 -6.83
C ALA A 73 -1.87 3.58 -5.49
N ILE A 74 -1.26 4.74 -5.25
CA ILE A 74 -1.54 5.67 -4.17
C ILE A 74 -1.82 7.02 -4.82
N ASP A 75 -3.05 7.51 -4.72
CA ASP A 75 -3.44 8.86 -5.13
C ASP A 75 -3.95 9.61 -3.90
N LYS A 76 -3.05 10.35 -3.24
CA LYS A 76 -3.32 11.14 -2.03
C LYS A 76 -3.86 10.27 -0.89
N SER A 77 -5.16 10.35 -0.59
CA SER A 77 -5.84 9.56 0.44
C SER A 77 -6.42 8.24 -0.08
N SER A 78 -6.29 7.96 -1.37
CA SER A 78 -6.81 6.76 -1.99
C SER A 78 -5.69 5.78 -2.33
N GLN A 79 -5.98 4.49 -2.20
CA GLN A 79 -5.08 3.39 -2.50
C GLN A 79 -5.82 2.33 -3.30
N GLU A 80 -5.19 1.80 -4.33
CA GLU A 80 -5.72 0.74 -5.18
C GLU A 80 -4.75 -0.43 -5.22
N ILE A 81 -5.28 -1.65 -5.12
CA ILE A 81 -4.54 -2.90 -5.17
C ILE A 81 -5.28 -3.85 -6.09
N LEU A 82 -4.63 -4.23 -7.19
CA LEU A 82 -5.15 -5.13 -8.21
C LEU A 82 -4.25 -6.36 -8.32
N LYS A 83 -4.65 -7.49 -7.73
CA LYS A 83 -3.90 -8.74 -7.81
C LYS A 83 -4.24 -9.51 -9.09
N LYS A 84 -3.20 -9.93 -9.79
CA LYS A 84 -3.26 -10.76 -11.00
C LYS A 84 -2.45 -12.05 -10.81
N GLU A 85 -3.05 -13.18 -11.17
CA GLU A 85 -2.36 -14.47 -11.26
C GLU A 85 -2.37 -14.93 -12.72
N ALA A 86 -1.18 -15.14 -13.29
CA ALA A 86 -0.93 -15.31 -14.73
C ALA A 86 -1.43 -14.14 -15.60
N SER A 87 -2.74 -13.96 -15.75
CA SER A 87 -3.39 -12.85 -16.46
C SER A 87 -4.78 -12.52 -15.93
N ASP A 88 -5.31 -13.32 -15.01
CA ASP A 88 -6.65 -13.14 -14.46
C ASP A 88 -6.59 -12.27 -13.22
N GLU A 89 -7.50 -11.30 -13.16
CA GLU A 89 -7.73 -10.44 -12.00
C GLU A 89 -8.38 -11.29 -10.90
N THR A 90 -7.68 -11.46 -9.78
CA THR A 90 -8.15 -12.29 -8.65
C THR A 90 -8.55 -11.46 -7.43
N MET A 91 -8.18 -10.18 -7.41
CA MET A 91 -8.59 -9.22 -6.39
C MET A 91 -8.48 -7.81 -6.94
N HIS A 92 -9.49 -6.99 -6.67
CA HIS A 92 -9.46 -5.55 -6.94
C HIS A 92 -10.04 -4.82 -5.74
N LEU A 93 -9.15 -4.15 -5.03
CA LEU A 93 -9.41 -3.45 -3.78
C LEU A 93 -9.11 -1.97 -3.98
N ILE A 94 -10.04 -1.12 -3.57
CA ILE A 94 -9.85 0.33 -3.49
C ILE A 94 -10.17 0.77 -2.07
N ILE A 95 -9.24 1.47 -1.45
CA ILE A 95 -9.39 2.10 -0.14
C ILE A 95 -9.40 3.60 -0.38
N ALA A 96 -10.48 4.29 -0.05
CA ALA A 96 -10.59 5.73 -0.23
C ALA A 96 -11.30 6.34 0.98
N ASP A 97 -10.63 7.32 1.59
CA ASP A 97 -11.05 7.94 2.85
C ASP A 97 -11.33 6.87 3.92
N ASP A 98 -12.55 6.82 4.46
CA ASP A 98 -12.99 5.83 5.46
C ASP A 98 -13.74 4.64 4.84
N THR A 99 -13.59 4.38 3.54
CA THR A 99 -14.34 3.35 2.81
C THR A 99 -13.42 2.38 2.09
N VAL A 100 -13.78 1.09 2.18
CA VAL A 100 -13.16 0.00 1.44
C VAL A 100 -14.14 -0.51 0.39
N PHE A 101 -13.65 -0.64 -0.84
CA PHE A 101 -14.36 -1.22 -1.96
C PHE A 101 -13.64 -2.47 -2.44
N LEU A 102 -14.37 -3.58 -2.56
CA LEU A 102 -13.84 -4.86 -3.03
C LEU A 102 -14.72 -5.37 -4.17
N LYS A 103 -14.12 -5.64 -5.33
CA LYS A 103 -14.85 -6.17 -6.48
C LYS A 103 -15.27 -7.62 -6.23
N ASP A 104 -16.52 -7.91 -6.56
CA ASP A 104 -17.11 -9.24 -6.53
C ASP A 104 -17.20 -9.78 -7.96
N TYR A 105 -16.36 -10.75 -8.30
CA TYR A 105 -16.31 -11.33 -9.64
C TYR A 105 -17.50 -12.25 -9.95
N SER A 106 -18.33 -12.60 -8.97
CA SER A 106 -19.49 -13.47 -9.21
C SER A 106 -20.61 -12.74 -9.95
N ASP A 107 -20.78 -11.44 -9.68
CA ASP A 107 -21.80 -10.60 -10.31
C ASP A 107 -21.24 -9.29 -10.93
N ASN A 108 -19.93 -9.06 -10.83
CA ASN A 108 -19.23 -7.84 -11.25
C ASN A 108 -19.69 -6.57 -10.52
N TYR A 109 -20.23 -6.69 -9.30
CA TYR A 109 -20.51 -5.55 -8.43
C TYR A 109 -19.35 -5.27 -7.48
N TRP A 110 -19.38 -4.11 -6.84
CA TRP A 110 -18.44 -3.71 -5.81
C TRP A 110 -19.10 -3.82 -4.43
N TRP A 111 -18.48 -4.55 -3.52
CA TRP A 111 -18.81 -4.45 -2.10
C TRP A 111 -18.22 -3.16 -1.54
N LYS A 112 -19.04 -2.41 -0.80
CA LYS A 112 -18.65 -1.22 -0.06
C LYS A 112 -18.81 -1.47 1.44
N GLN A 113 -17.76 -1.20 2.20
CA GLN A 113 -17.77 -1.30 3.66
C GLN A 113 -16.93 -0.18 4.29
N SER A 114 -17.24 0.21 5.54
CA SER A 114 -16.40 1.19 6.24
C SER A 114 -15.05 0.57 6.61
N ALA A 115 -13.97 1.35 6.51
CA ALA A 115 -12.62 0.91 6.90
C ALA A 115 -12.57 0.46 8.38
N LYS A 116 -13.34 1.13 9.24
CA LYS A 116 -13.48 0.77 10.66
C LYS A 116 -14.10 -0.61 10.87
N ASP A 117 -15.08 -1.00 10.04
CA ASP A 117 -15.69 -2.32 10.13
C ASP A 117 -14.76 -3.39 9.57
N VAL A 118 -14.06 -3.09 8.47
CA VAL A 118 -13.04 -3.98 7.89
C VAL A 118 -11.91 -4.25 8.87
N ALA A 119 -11.44 -3.23 9.60
CA ALA A 119 -10.37 -3.33 10.58
C ALA A 119 -10.66 -4.28 11.76
N LYS A 120 -11.92 -4.72 11.94
CA LYS A 120 -12.27 -5.76 12.92
C LYS A 120 -11.83 -7.15 12.48
N PHE A 121 -11.59 -7.34 11.18
CA PHE A 121 -11.16 -8.59 10.61
C PHE A 121 -9.64 -8.56 10.42
N ASP A 122 -8.98 -9.65 10.80
CA ASP A 122 -7.54 -9.82 10.59
C ASP A 122 -7.29 -10.17 9.13
N ILE A 123 -7.03 -9.15 8.31
CA ILE A 123 -6.83 -9.29 6.86
C ILE A 123 -5.38 -8.96 6.55
N THR A 124 -4.66 -9.96 6.04
CA THR A 124 -3.31 -9.78 5.52
C THR A 124 -3.36 -9.67 4.01
N LEU A 125 -3.06 -8.48 3.49
CA LEU A 125 -2.91 -8.25 2.05
C LEU A 125 -1.57 -8.83 1.57
N PRO A 126 -1.51 -9.39 0.35
CA PRO A 126 -0.25 -9.89 -0.23
C PRO A 126 0.78 -8.78 -0.45
N PHE A 127 0.31 -7.54 -0.69
CA PHE A 127 1.12 -6.34 -0.73
C PHE A 127 0.25 -5.15 -0.35
N ASP A 128 0.71 -4.35 0.60
CA ASP A 128 0.12 -3.06 0.95
C ASP A 128 1.22 -2.00 0.78
N PRO A 129 1.16 -1.15 -0.27
CA PRO A 129 2.21 -0.17 -0.54
C PRO A 129 2.44 0.76 0.65
N THR A 130 1.39 1.19 1.34
CA THR A 130 1.52 2.09 2.49
C THR A 130 2.31 1.46 3.63
N ILE A 131 1.99 0.21 3.97
CA ILE A 131 2.73 -0.51 5.02
C ILE A 131 4.15 -0.84 4.54
N PHE A 132 4.29 -1.28 3.29
CA PHE A 132 5.55 -1.68 2.70
C PHE A 132 6.58 -0.54 2.70
N PHE A 133 6.23 0.60 2.11
CA PHE A 133 7.15 1.74 1.99
C PHE A 133 7.49 2.35 3.36
N ASN A 134 6.53 2.43 4.27
CA ASN A 134 6.80 2.86 5.66
C ASN A 134 7.77 1.93 6.39
N ASN A 135 7.67 0.60 6.18
CA ASN A 135 8.62 -0.34 6.76
C ASN A 135 10.00 -0.23 6.10
N LEU A 136 10.04 -0.01 4.78
CA LEU A 136 11.30 0.17 4.05
C LEU A 136 12.06 1.43 4.49
N VAL A 137 11.36 2.54 4.73
CA VAL A 137 11.94 3.75 5.31
C VAL A 137 12.54 3.47 6.68
N LYS A 138 11.83 2.73 7.55
CA LYS A 138 12.35 2.34 8.87
C LYS A 138 13.57 1.45 8.75
N ASP A 139 13.56 0.52 7.80
CA ASP A 139 14.70 -0.36 7.55
C ASP A 139 15.94 0.44 7.15
N ILE A 140 15.81 1.41 6.23
CA ILE A 140 16.94 2.28 5.82
C ILE A 140 17.48 3.08 6.99
N GLN A 141 16.60 3.54 7.88
CA GLN A 141 16.95 4.35 9.06
C GLN A 141 17.42 3.51 10.26
N ASP A 142 17.36 2.18 10.18
CA ASP A 142 17.81 1.29 11.26
C ASP A 142 19.34 1.30 11.31
N PRO A 143 19.96 1.68 12.45
CA PRO A 143 21.42 1.69 12.62
C PRO A 143 22.10 0.32 12.46
N GLN A 144 21.35 -0.79 12.49
CA GLN A 144 21.88 -2.14 12.23
C GLN A 144 21.94 -2.48 10.74
N THR A 145 21.34 -1.67 9.87
CA THR A 145 21.41 -1.87 8.43
C THR A 145 22.49 -1.01 7.81
N SER A 146 22.93 -1.39 6.61
CA SER A 146 23.90 -0.62 5.85
C SER A 146 23.37 -0.39 4.44
N LEU A 147 22.96 0.85 4.15
CA LEU A 147 22.68 1.32 2.80
C LEU A 147 23.96 1.90 2.20
N SER A 148 24.31 1.48 0.99
CA SER A 148 25.50 1.99 0.30
C SER A 148 25.34 1.98 -1.21
N TYR A 149 26.01 2.89 -1.90
CA TYR A 149 26.15 2.82 -3.34
C TYR A 149 27.00 1.61 -3.75
N THR A 150 26.52 0.83 -4.71
CA THR A 150 27.21 -0.37 -5.20
C THR A 150 27.80 -0.14 -6.59
N HIS A 151 26.98 0.15 -7.59
CA HIS A 151 27.41 0.29 -8.99
C HIS A 151 26.37 1.04 -9.84
N GLN A 152 26.69 1.26 -11.12
CA GLN A 152 25.75 1.70 -12.14
C GLN A 152 25.28 0.52 -12.97
N ASP A 153 23.99 0.47 -13.29
CA ASP A 153 23.39 -0.58 -14.11
C ASP A 153 22.28 -0.04 -15.02
N VAL A 154 21.84 -0.86 -15.98
CA VAL A 154 20.72 -0.53 -16.88
C VAL A 154 19.40 -0.93 -16.21
N CYS A 155 18.48 0.02 -16.14
CA CYS A 155 17.13 -0.15 -15.59
C CYS A 155 16.10 0.19 -16.68
N GLY A 156 15.78 -0.80 -17.53
CA GLY A 156 14.95 -0.59 -18.72
C GLY A 156 15.70 0.19 -19.81
N ALA A 157 15.20 1.37 -20.18
CA ALA A 157 15.83 2.25 -21.17
C ALA A 157 16.77 3.31 -20.55
N LYS A 158 16.95 3.28 -19.22
CA LYS A 158 17.69 4.28 -18.44
C LYS A 158 18.96 3.68 -17.82
N THR A 159 19.86 4.55 -17.39
CA THR A 159 21.00 4.20 -16.54
C THR A 159 20.67 4.59 -15.11
N CYS A 160 20.84 3.66 -14.18
CA CYS A 160 20.54 3.85 -12.77
C CYS A 160 21.79 3.71 -11.89
N TYR A 161 21.83 4.48 -10.81
CA TYR A 161 22.64 4.16 -9.64
C TYR A 161 21.95 3.05 -8.83
N VAL A 162 22.70 2.01 -8.49
CA VAL A 162 22.23 0.92 -7.62
C VAL A 162 22.73 1.17 -6.21
N MET A 163 21.79 1.39 -5.28
CA MET A 163 22.05 1.45 -3.85
C MET A 163 21.58 0.15 -3.21
N THR A 164 22.42 -0.47 -2.38
CA THR A 164 22.13 -1.75 -1.74
C THR A 164 22.02 -1.57 -0.24
N LEU A 165 20.88 -1.97 0.32
CA LEU A 165 20.62 -2.13 1.74
C LEU A 165 20.83 -3.59 2.12
N LYS A 166 21.73 -3.84 3.08
CA LYS A 166 21.95 -5.18 3.64
C LYS A 166 21.39 -5.24 5.06
N LYS A 167 20.63 -6.31 5.32
CA LYS A 167 20.10 -6.65 6.64
C LYS A 167 20.82 -7.88 7.21
N ASP A 168 20.82 -8.01 8.54
CA ASP A 168 21.48 -9.12 9.25
C ASP A 168 20.96 -10.52 8.88
N ASN A 169 19.71 -10.61 8.42
CA ASN A 169 19.06 -11.86 8.03
C ASN A 169 19.42 -12.33 6.61
N MET A 170 20.47 -11.78 6.00
CA MET A 170 20.90 -12.03 4.61
C MET A 170 19.90 -11.55 3.53
N GLN A 171 18.86 -10.82 3.91
CA GLN A 171 18.02 -10.12 2.95
C GLN A 171 18.80 -8.94 2.37
N ILE A 172 18.77 -8.81 1.05
CA ILE A 172 19.37 -7.71 0.31
C ILE A 172 18.24 -6.94 -0.36
N THR A 173 18.29 -5.61 -0.30
CA THR A 173 17.38 -4.74 -1.03
C THR A 173 18.17 -3.79 -1.92
N ASP A 174 17.96 -3.89 -3.22
CA ASP A 174 18.59 -3.04 -4.23
C ASP A 174 17.59 -1.99 -4.73
N PHE A 175 17.99 -0.72 -4.63
CA PHE A 175 17.26 0.43 -5.13
C PHE A 175 17.94 0.93 -6.39
N TYR A 176 17.18 1.01 -7.48
CA TYR A 176 17.66 1.53 -8.75
C TYR A 176 17.10 2.93 -8.96
N ILE A 177 17.99 3.92 -8.94
CA ILE A 177 17.67 5.34 -8.99
C ILE A 177 18.17 5.91 -10.33
N ASP A 178 17.29 6.51 -11.12
CA ASP A 178 17.64 7.13 -12.41
C ASP A 178 18.72 8.20 -12.20
N GLU A 179 19.85 8.07 -12.90
CA GLU A 179 20.97 9.01 -12.79
C GLU A 179 20.62 10.45 -13.20
N LYS A 180 19.58 10.65 -14.03
CA LYS A 180 19.23 11.97 -14.55
C LYS A 180 18.16 12.69 -13.75
N THR A 181 17.18 11.94 -13.23
CA THR A 181 16.01 12.50 -12.54
C THR A 181 16.02 12.22 -11.05
N ASP A 182 16.99 11.45 -10.56
CA ASP A 182 17.06 10.93 -9.19
C ASP A 182 15.81 10.14 -8.78
N GLN A 183 14.99 9.68 -9.74
CA GLN A 183 13.75 8.95 -9.46
C GLN A 183 13.98 7.46 -9.26
N ILE A 184 13.35 6.86 -8.24
CA ILE A 184 13.37 5.40 -8.04
C ILE A 184 12.65 4.72 -9.22
N GLN A 185 13.34 3.88 -9.98
CA GLN A 185 12.74 3.13 -11.09
C GLN A 185 12.28 1.74 -10.64
N GLN A 186 13.06 1.09 -9.78
CA GLN A 186 12.74 -0.24 -9.26
C GLN A 186 13.38 -0.50 -7.90
N ILE A 187 12.76 -1.39 -7.14
CA ILE A 187 13.29 -1.96 -5.89
C ILE A 187 13.24 -3.48 -6.02
N ILE A 188 14.35 -4.14 -5.72
CA ILE A 188 14.46 -5.60 -5.73
C ILE A 188 14.84 -6.06 -4.33
N ILE A 189 14.01 -6.91 -3.73
CA ILE A 189 14.30 -7.53 -2.43
C ILE A 189 14.56 -9.02 -2.67
N SER A 190 15.76 -9.47 -2.36
CA SER A 190 16.16 -10.86 -2.53
C SER A 190 16.36 -11.52 -1.18
N SER A 191 15.71 -12.67 -0.96
CA SER A 191 15.88 -13.51 0.21
C SER A 191 15.79 -14.98 -0.18
N SER A 192 16.91 -15.69 -0.09
CA SER A 192 17.07 -17.11 -0.46
C SER A 192 16.52 -17.45 -1.85
N ASP A 193 15.31 -18.00 -1.92
CA ASP A 193 14.64 -18.50 -3.11
C ASP A 193 13.54 -17.56 -3.63
N ILE A 194 13.24 -16.49 -2.90
CA ILE A 194 12.20 -15.51 -3.21
C ILE A 194 12.84 -14.17 -3.56
N GLU A 195 12.38 -13.59 -4.66
CA GLU A 195 12.67 -12.22 -5.07
C GLU A 195 11.36 -11.45 -5.17
N GLN A 196 11.32 -10.26 -4.57
CA GLN A 196 10.21 -9.33 -4.69
C GLN A 196 10.68 -8.15 -5.52
N LYS A 197 9.96 -7.85 -6.59
CA LYS A 197 10.30 -6.76 -7.50
C LYS A 197 9.19 -5.71 -7.50
N ILE A 198 9.56 -4.48 -7.19
CA ILE A 198 8.69 -3.31 -7.25
C ILE A 198 9.17 -2.46 -8.41
N LEU A 199 8.27 -2.08 -9.31
CA LEU A 199 8.52 -1.13 -10.38
C LEU A 199 7.65 0.10 -10.15
N PHE A 200 8.23 1.28 -10.38
CA PHE A 200 7.51 2.55 -10.36
C PHE A 200 7.19 2.97 -11.78
N ASP A 201 5.97 3.43 -11.98
CA ASP A 201 5.52 4.08 -13.20
C ASP A 201 5.23 5.55 -12.90
N TYR A 202 5.56 6.41 -13.85
CA TYR A 202 5.49 7.86 -13.76
C TYR A 202 4.52 8.47 -14.77
N GLU A 203 3.70 7.65 -15.44
CA GLU A 203 2.58 8.12 -16.24
C GLU A 203 1.47 8.75 -15.37
N ASP A 204 0.71 9.68 -15.93
CA ASP A 204 -0.41 10.29 -15.23
C ASP A 204 -1.51 9.23 -14.99
N PHE A 205 -1.99 9.13 -13.74
CA PHE A 205 -3.06 8.20 -13.37
C PHE A 205 -4.05 8.85 -12.39
N GLN A 206 -5.20 8.21 -12.22
CA GLN A 206 -6.19 8.54 -11.21
C GLN A 206 -6.91 7.26 -10.76
N ILE A 207 -7.15 7.13 -9.45
CA ILE A 207 -7.93 6.01 -8.92
C ILE A 207 -9.43 6.32 -9.14
N GLU A 208 -10.12 5.43 -9.87
CA GLU A 208 -11.54 5.57 -10.14
C GLU A 208 -12.40 4.92 -9.04
N ILE A 209 -13.02 5.75 -8.20
CA ILE A 209 -13.91 5.25 -7.14
C ILE A 209 -15.23 4.74 -7.76
N PRO A 210 -15.65 3.49 -7.47
CA PRO A 210 -16.88 2.95 -8.03
C PRO A 210 -18.11 3.66 -7.45
N HIS A 211 -18.89 4.30 -8.33
CA HIS A 211 -20.14 4.98 -7.98
C HIS A 211 -21.40 4.19 -8.37
N SER A 212 -21.30 3.30 -9.37
CA SER A 212 -22.37 2.42 -9.84
C SER A 212 -22.04 0.96 -9.60
N SER A 213 -23.05 0.10 -9.59
CA SER A 213 -22.90 -1.34 -9.31
C SER A 213 -22.27 -1.61 -7.94
N VAL A 214 -22.71 -0.89 -6.91
CA VAL A 214 -22.18 -1.00 -5.54
C VAL A 214 -23.23 -1.65 -4.62
N LYS A 215 -22.81 -2.70 -3.90
CA LYS A 215 -23.53 -3.36 -2.81
C LYS A 215 -22.94 -2.88 -1.48
N THR A 216 -23.78 -2.60 -0.48
CA THR A 216 -23.30 -2.20 0.85
C THR A 216 -23.25 -3.40 1.77
N ALA A 217 -22.07 -3.68 2.33
CA ALA A 217 -21.89 -4.76 3.29
C ALA A 217 -22.38 -4.34 4.69
N SER A 218 -22.87 -5.29 5.47
CA SER A 218 -23.22 -5.03 6.87
C SER A 218 -21.96 -4.88 7.76
N ALA A 219 -22.09 -4.26 8.92
CA ALA A 219 -20.94 -3.99 9.82
C ALA A 219 -20.24 -5.23 10.39
N ASN A 220 -20.87 -6.41 10.31
CA ASN A 220 -20.32 -7.69 10.77
C ASN A 220 -20.03 -8.66 9.60
N GLN A 221 -20.26 -8.24 8.36
CA GLN A 221 -19.98 -9.05 7.17
C GLN A 221 -18.49 -8.97 6.84
N ASN A 222 -17.84 -10.10 6.61
CA ASN A 222 -16.44 -10.12 6.20
C ASN A 222 -16.35 -10.27 4.69
N ILE A 223 -16.34 -9.13 3.98
CA ILE A 223 -16.31 -9.10 2.51
C ILE A 223 -15.05 -9.79 1.93
N PHE A 224 -13.95 -9.82 2.67
CA PHE A 224 -12.70 -10.47 2.25
C PHE A 224 -12.78 -11.99 2.39
N PHE A 225 -13.36 -12.51 3.47
CA PHE A 225 -13.54 -13.94 3.60
C PHE A 225 -14.47 -14.49 2.51
N GLU A 226 -15.58 -13.79 2.26
CA GLU A 226 -16.58 -14.20 1.28
C GLU A 226 -16.07 -14.15 -0.17
N ASN A 227 -15.23 -13.17 -0.51
CA ASN A 227 -14.83 -12.94 -1.90
C ASN A 227 -13.36 -13.27 -2.20
N PHE A 228 -12.44 -13.15 -1.25
CA PHE A 228 -11.00 -13.34 -1.49
C PHE A 228 -10.49 -14.70 -1.00
N LEU A 229 -10.88 -15.12 0.21
CA LEU A 229 -10.42 -16.40 0.78
C LEU A 229 -11.15 -17.62 0.20
N GLN A 230 -12.37 -17.46 -0.31
CA GLN A 230 -13.07 -18.54 -1.02
C GLN A 230 -12.57 -18.69 -2.46
N GLN A 231 -12.20 -17.59 -3.13
CA GLN A 231 -11.78 -17.61 -4.55
C GLN A 231 -10.31 -18.01 -4.75
N SER A 232 -9.44 -17.83 -3.75
CA SER A 232 -8.05 -18.34 -3.76
C SER A 232 -7.95 -19.88 -3.71
N SER A 233 -9.09 -20.58 -3.70
CA SER A 233 -9.16 -22.01 -3.98
C SER A 233 -9.35 -22.28 -5.48
N ILE A 234 -8.23 -22.38 -6.21
CA ILE A 234 -8.13 -23.44 -7.21
C ILE A 234 -8.49 -24.74 -6.47
N GLN A 235 -9.72 -25.22 -6.64
CA GLN A 235 -10.26 -26.51 -6.18
C GLN A 235 -9.39 -27.25 -5.15
N LYS A 236 -9.27 -26.72 -3.94
CA LYS A 236 -9.06 -27.55 -2.77
C LYS A 236 -10.43 -27.68 -2.16
N GLN A 237 -10.93 -28.91 -2.12
CA GLN A 237 -12.21 -29.27 -1.50
C GLN A 237 -12.43 -28.39 -0.27
N LYS A 238 -13.59 -27.70 -0.22
CA LYS A 238 -14.03 -26.96 0.97
C LYS A 238 -13.69 -27.81 2.20
N PRO A 239 -12.87 -27.32 3.14
CA PRO A 239 -12.56 -28.08 4.36
C PRO A 239 -13.85 -28.56 5.02
N ASP A 240 -13.87 -29.79 5.51
CA ASP A 240 -15.10 -30.44 6.00
C ASP A 240 -15.84 -29.59 7.05
N TYR A 241 -15.10 -28.83 7.88
CA TYR A 241 -15.68 -27.97 8.91
C TYR A 241 -16.52 -26.81 8.34
N ILE A 242 -16.23 -26.30 7.14
CA ILE A 242 -17.04 -25.27 6.49
C ILE A 242 -18.34 -25.87 5.96
N GLN A 243 -18.28 -27.09 5.43
CA GLN A 243 -19.46 -27.81 4.96
C GLN A 243 -20.39 -28.17 6.11
N GLU A 244 -19.83 -28.59 7.26
CA GLU A 244 -20.61 -28.86 8.48
C GLU A 244 -21.28 -27.58 9.00
N PHE A 245 -20.56 -26.45 9.04
CA PHE A 245 -21.11 -25.18 9.50
C PHE A 245 -22.29 -24.69 8.64
N GLU A 246 -22.13 -24.72 7.31
CA GLU A 246 -23.21 -24.33 6.36
C GLU A 246 -24.43 -25.26 6.50
N LYS A 247 -24.20 -26.56 6.70
CA LYS A 247 -25.27 -27.55 6.89
C LYS A 247 -26.00 -27.36 8.22
N THR A 248 -25.31 -27.02 9.29
CA THR A 248 -25.91 -26.70 10.59
C THR A 248 -26.73 -25.42 10.53
N GLN A 249 -26.26 -24.38 9.84
CA GLN A 249 -27.06 -23.16 9.64
C GLN A 249 -28.34 -23.43 8.87
N GLN A 250 -28.28 -24.17 7.76
CA GLN A 250 -29.47 -24.52 6.99
C GLN A 250 -30.48 -25.35 7.78
N GLN A 251 -30.01 -26.22 8.68
CA GLN A 251 -30.89 -27.00 9.57
C GLN A 251 -31.59 -26.10 10.60
N LEU A 252 -30.87 -25.15 11.20
CA LEU A 252 -31.42 -24.21 12.18
C LEU A 252 -32.39 -23.19 11.54
N GLU A 253 -32.19 -22.85 10.27
CA GLU A 253 -33.11 -21.97 9.53
C GLU A 253 -34.35 -22.71 9.01
N GLN A 254 -34.27 -24.03 8.77
CA GLN A 254 -35.41 -24.87 8.40
C GLN A 254 -36.24 -25.32 9.61
N GLU A 255 -35.61 -25.50 10.78
CA GLU A 255 -36.28 -25.75 12.06
C GLU A 255 -36.68 -24.41 12.71
N GLY A 256 -37.64 -23.72 12.10
CA GLY A 256 -38.16 -22.46 12.61
C GLY A 256 -38.58 -22.51 14.09
N SER A 257 -38.21 -21.44 14.82
CA SER A 257 -38.75 -20.95 16.10
C SER A 257 -39.47 -21.95 17.02
N PRO A 258 -38.96 -22.26 18.22
CA PRO A 258 -39.78 -22.92 19.23
C PRO A 258 -40.87 -21.95 19.70
N ASP A 259 -42.12 -22.35 19.46
CA ASP A 259 -43.32 -21.73 20.02
C ASP A 259 -43.16 -21.52 21.53
N PHE A 260 -43.32 -20.27 21.97
CA PHE A 260 -43.52 -19.91 23.36
C PHE A 260 -44.86 -20.52 23.83
N ILE A 261 -44.82 -21.69 24.46
CA ILE A 261 -45.97 -22.21 25.21
C ILE A 261 -46.05 -21.48 26.54
N VAL A 262 -47.08 -20.64 26.67
CA VAL A 262 -47.52 -20.02 27.92
C VAL A 262 -48.37 -21.03 28.71
N SER A 263 -47.89 -21.43 29.90
CA SER A 263 -48.55 -21.79 31.19
C SER A 263 -49.80 -22.73 31.23
N PRO A 264 -50.03 -23.52 32.32
CA PRO A 264 -50.18 -22.98 33.69
C PRO A 264 -49.62 -23.82 34.85
N THR A 265 -49.29 -23.09 35.91
CA THR A 265 -49.08 -23.56 37.29
C THR A 265 -50.30 -24.28 37.86
N THR A 266 -50.08 -25.44 38.50
CA THR A 266 -51.06 -26.11 39.36
C THR A 266 -50.47 -26.29 40.76
N TYR A 267 -51.15 -25.74 41.77
CA TYR A 267 -50.95 -26.02 43.20
C TYR A 267 -51.33 -27.48 43.53
N PRO A 268 -50.70 -28.07 44.56
CA PRO A 268 -51.29 -28.07 45.90
C PRO A 268 -50.36 -27.53 47.00
#